data_AF-A0A522JIC5-F1
#
_entry.id   AF-A0A522JIC5-F1
#
_cell.length_a   1.000
_cell.length_b   1.000
_cell.length_c   1.000
_cell.angle_alpha   90.00
_cell.angle_beta   90.00
_cell.angle_gamma   90.00
#
_symmetry.space_group_name_H-M   'P 1'
#
loop_
_entity.id
_entity.type
_entity.pdbx_description
1 polymer ?
#
loop_
_entity_poly.entity_id
_entity_poly.type
_entity_poly.pdbx_seq_one_letter_code
_entity_poly.pdbx_strand_id
1 'polypeptide(L)'
;MIDLQSTFGKGDVVWFTQCVSRAAHPTGMPEGAQQCAHQRRFAGTEVARQMHVQTFGRTRRDGLRQARGKRPGGVLVGQIELFCRGGGGGHCVQSSQMNGSQTLTSAHASDPHEPGPPDGPEGLARLSARIKQWGRELGFGAIGVSDVDLRAAEAGLLSWLAQGCQGDMDYMANHGLKRARPAELVPGTVRVISARMDYLPAPEAAAAARDWRHVELARQEEPAAAVVSIYARGRDYHKIMRQRLQQLADRVATEIGPFGYRVFTDSAPVLEVELAQKAGLGWRGKHTLLLSRSAGSMFFLGEIYVDLPLPIDRADEDGAHCGHCERCRQACPTGAIVAPYRVDARRCISYLTIEHKGAIPLELRPLLGNRVYGCDDCQLVCPWNKFAQRSPMPDFAVRNGLDDVMLATLFAWSEAEFLERMAGSAIRRIGHERWLRNIAVALGNGLRATGQDALRQALRARANDPSALVREHVAWALAQDPVAMPP
;
A
#
# COMPACT_ATOMS: atom_id res chain seq x y z
N MET A 1 -2.95 -56.32 -10.98
CA MET A 1 -1.51 -56.00 -10.97
C MET A 1 -1.23 -55.12 -12.17
N ILE A 2 -1.13 -53.80 -11.96
CA ILE A 2 0.04 -52.97 -12.28
C ILE A 2 -0.18 -51.67 -11.49
N ASP A 3 0.84 -51.36 -10.73
CA ASP A 3 1.00 -50.30 -9.76
C ASP A 3 1.31 -48.98 -10.47
N LEU A 4 0.72 -47.88 -10.03
CA LEU A 4 1.02 -46.51 -10.50
C LEU A 4 1.18 -45.61 -9.27
N GLN A 5 2.28 -45.82 -8.55
CA GLN A 5 2.86 -44.83 -7.66
C GLN A 5 3.86 -43.94 -8.41
N SER A 6 3.78 -42.65 -8.09
CA SER A 6 4.83 -41.62 -8.16
C SER A 6 5.28 -41.11 -9.54
N THR A 7 4.90 -39.86 -9.85
CA THR A 7 5.81 -38.69 -9.81
C THR A 7 4.98 -37.42 -10.01
N PHE A 8 4.59 -36.75 -8.92
CA PHE A 8 4.05 -35.40 -8.98
C PHE A 8 5.21 -34.42 -9.07
N GLY A 9 5.36 -33.76 -10.22
CA GLY A 9 6.24 -32.62 -10.38
C GLY A 9 5.75 -31.44 -9.55
N LYS A 10 6.59 -31.01 -8.60
CA LYS A 10 6.47 -29.71 -7.93
C LYS A 10 6.82 -28.61 -8.93
N GLY A 11 5.98 -27.57 -9.02
CA GLY A 11 6.42 -26.25 -9.47
C GLY A 11 5.64 -25.65 -10.64
N ASP A 12 4.38 -25.27 -10.42
CA ASP A 12 3.66 -24.31 -11.26
C ASP A 12 2.71 -23.48 -10.36
N VAL A 13 3.18 -22.33 -9.85
CA VAL A 13 2.42 -21.45 -8.93
C VAL A 13 2.54 -19.99 -9.34
N VAL A 14 1.41 -19.32 -9.62
CA VAL A 14 1.26 -17.96 -10.20
C VAL A 14 -0.21 -17.52 -10.12
N TRP A 15 -0.69 -16.27 -9.96
CA TRP A 15 -0.24 -14.93 -9.51
C TRP A 15 -1.52 -14.09 -9.36
N PHE A 16 -1.59 -13.27 -8.31
CA PHE A 16 -2.26 -11.97 -8.30
C PHE A 16 -1.48 -11.12 -7.29
N THR A 17 -1.07 -9.92 -7.69
CA THR A 17 -0.66 -8.86 -6.77
C THR A 17 -1.85 -7.94 -6.58
N GLN A 18 -1.96 -7.33 -5.40
CA GLN A 18 -3.01 -6.35 -5.12
C GLN A 18 -3.05 -5.33 -6.28
N CYS A 19 -4.25 -5.15 -6.84
CA CYS A 19 -4.81 -3.96 -7.47
C CYS A 19 -3.93 -2.97 -8.28
N VAL A 20 -3.11 -3.44 -9.24
CA VAL A 20 -2.33 -2.57 -10.15
C VAL A 20 -3.16 -1.41 -10.74
N SER A 21 -2.76 -0.17 -10.42
CA SER A 21 -3.47 1.06 -10.77
C SER A 21 -2.76 1.86 -11.86
N ARG A 22 -3.54 2.42 -12.79
CA ARG A 22 -3.05 3.43 -13.74
C ARG A 22 -3.38 4.82 -13.18
N ALA A 23 -2.39 5.55 -12.68
CA ALA A 23 -2.52 6.99 -12.46
C ALA A 23 -2.47 7.68 -13.83
N ALA A 24 -3.61 8.09 -14.36
CA ALA A 24 -3.65 8.97 -15.52
C ALA A 24 -3.17 10.36 -15.09
N HIS A 25 -1.97 10.74 -15.51
CA HIS A 25 -1.55 12.14 -15.53
C HIS A 25 -2.24 12.84 -16.71
N PRO A 26 -2.83 14.04 -16.53
CA PRO A 26 -3.27 14.83 -17.66
C PRO A 26 -2.04 15.27 -18.47
N THR A 27 -2.14 15.10 -19.78
CA THR A 27 -1.14 15.36 -20.81
C THR A 27 -0.63 16.79 -20.80
N GLY A 28 0.69 16.94 -20.96
CA GLY A 28 1.33 18.17 -21.47
C GLY A 28 2.66 18.49 -20.80
N MET A 29 3.79 18.01 -21.37
CA MET A 29 5.10 18.68 -21.48
C MET A 29 6.15 17.67 -22.03
N PRO A 30 7.16 18.14 -22.78
CA PRO A 30 7.82 17.36 -23.85
C PRO A 30 8.96 16.45 -23.37
N GLU A 31 9.27 15.49 -24.23
CA GLU A 31 10.48 14.66 -24.21
C GLU A 31 11.74 15.52 -24.14
N GLY A 32 12.68 15.15 -23.26
CA GLY A 32 14.06 15.67 -23.31
C GLY A 32 14.69 15.92 -21.95
N ALA A 33 15.28 14.89 -21.36
CA ALA A 33 16.46 15.02 -20.50
C ALA A 33 17.13 13.64 -20.33
N GLN A 34 17.85 13.22 -21.37
CA GLN A 34 18.90 12.22 -21.24
C GLN A 34 19.98 12.75 -20.29
N GLN A 35 20.26 12.03 -19.21
CA GLN A 35 21.46 12.24 -18.41
C GLN A 35 22.68 11.80 -19.25
N CYS A 36 23.41 12.78 -19.78
CA CYS A 36 24.70 12.55 -20.43
C CYS A 36 25.80 12.32 -19.40
N ALA A 37 26.57 11.27 -19.65
CA ALA A 37 27.81 10.93 -18.96
C ALA A 37 28.89 12.02 -19.19
N HIS A 38 29.63 12.35 -18.14
CA HIS A 38 30.80 13.22 -18.20
C HIS A 38 31.97 12.53 -18.92
N GLN A 39 32.44 13.11 -20.03
CA GLN A 39 33.81 12.96 -20.52
C GLN A 39 34.55 14.30 -20.48
N ARG A 40 35.81 14.23 -20.07
CA ARG A 40 36.76 15.34 -19.87
C ARG A 40 37.27 15.89 -21.21
N ARG A 41 37.46 17.23 -21.33
CA ARG A 41 38.74 17.93 -21.62
C ARG A 41 38.55 19.43 -21.96
N PHE A 42 39.37 20.24 -21.26
CA PHE A 42 39.98 21.55 -21.53
C PHE A 42 39.45 22.55 -22.57
N ALA A 43 39.18 23.78 -22.09
CA ALA A 43 39.69 25.12 -22.48
C ALA A 43 38.56 26.14 -22.14
N GLY A 44 38.70 27.15 -21.29
CA GLY A 44 39.65 28.27 -21.33
C GLY A 44 38.83 29.56 -21.49
N THR A 45 38.90 30.48 -20.51
CA THR A 45 38.43 31.90 -20.51
C THR A 45 36.90 32.14 -20.70
N GLU A 46 36.21 33.09 -20.08
CA GLU A 46 36.56 34.39 -19.51
C GLU A 46 35.46 34.88 -18.53
N VAL A 47 35.81 35.88 -17.73
CA VAL A 47 35.05 36.46 -16.62
C VAL A 47 34.00 37.46 -17.11
N ALA A 48 32.79 37.46 -16.53
CA ALA A 48 31.99 38.67 -16.40
C ALA A 48 31.07 38.61 -15.16
N ARG A 49 31.42 39.41 -14.15
CA ARG A 49 30.52 39.86 -13.08
C ARG A 49 29.52 40.86 -13.66
N GLN A 50 28.26 40.76 -13.25
CA GLN A 50 27.39 41.94 -13.14
C GLN A 50 26.44 41.78 -11.93
N MET A 51 26.71 42.59 -10.91
CA MET A 51 25.71 43.02 -9.92
C MET A 51 25.03 44.29 -10.45
N HIS A 52 23.73 44.43 -10.23
CA HIS A 52 23.04 45.62 -9.70
C HIS A 52 21.52 45.35 -9.70
N VAL A 53 20.88 45.16 -8.54
CA VAL A 53 20.17 46.17 -7.73
C VAL A 53 18.92 46.74 -8.41
N GLN A 54 17.75 46.54 -7.81
CA GLN A 54 16.72 47.57 -7.67
C GLN A 54 15.84 47.33 -6.43
N THR A 55 15.79 48.37 -5.60
CA THR A 55 15.05 48.59 -4.34
C THR A 55 13.66 49.18 -4.58
N PHE A 56 12.71 49.02 -3.63
CA PHE A 56 11.78 50.03 -3.04
C PHE A 56 10.73 49.28 -2.17
N GLY A 57 10.33 49.66 -0.95
CA GLY A 57 10.72 50.73 -0.03
C GLY A 57 9.86 50.73 1.28
N ARG A 58 10.42 51.35 2.34
CA ARG A 58 9.81 52.08 3.51
C ARG A 58 8.83 51.33 4.44
N THR A 59 8.80 51.45 5.78
CA THR A 59 9.23 52.46 6.81
C THR A 59 9.01 51.77 8.19
N ARG A 60 9.77 51.92 9.30
CA ARG A 60 10.02 53.04 10.25
C ARG A 60 11.00 52.46 11.32
N ARG A 61 12.17 53.05 11.63
CA ARG A 61 12.51 53.93 12.80
C ARG A 61 11.88 53.47 14.13
N ASP A 62 12.56 53.23 15.25
CA ASP A 62 13.78 53.76 15.91
C ASP A 62 14.41 52.62 16.76
N GLY A 63 15.62 52.60 17.33
CA GLY A 63 16.60 53.61 17.69
C GLY A 63 17.76 52.95 18.49
N LEU A 64 18.87 53.69 18.58
CA LEU A 64 19.98 53.63 19.57
C LEU A 64 21.06 52.52 19.54
N ARG A 65 22.22 52.99 19.04
CA ARG A 65 23.57 53.07 19.65
C ARG A 65 24.50 51.84 19.70
N GLN A 66 25.65 52.08 19.08
CA GLN A 66 26.93 51.36 19.14
C GLN A 66 27.53 51.27 20.55
N ALA A 67 28.25 50.19 20.82
CA ALA A 67 29.54 50.23 21.50
C ALA A 67 30.40 49.01 21.11
N ARG A 68 31.67 49.27 20.75
CA ARG A 68 32.74 48.27 20.56
C ARG A 68 33.26 47.81 21.92
N GLY A 69 33.68 46.54 22.02
CA GLY A 69 34.48 46.02 23.15
C GLY A 69 35.19 44.71 22.80
N LYS A 70 36.50 44.65 23.05
CA LYS A 70 37.40 43.51 22.79
C LYS A 70 37.25 42.40 23.84
N ARG A 71 37.62 41.17 23.43
CA ARG A 71 37.85 39.88 24.14
C ARG A 71 38.57 40.02 25.52
N PRO A 72 38.55 39.05 26.47
CA PRO A 72 38.69 37.59 26.23
C PRO A 72 38.01 36.60 27.22
N GLY A 73 38.04 35.30 26.84
CA GLY A 73 38.22 34.13 27.70
C GLY A 73 37.30 33.92 28.91
N GLY A 74 36.36 32.99 28.79
CA GLY A 74 35.62 32.45 29.94
C GLY A 74 34.85 31.18 29.57
N VAL A 75 35.19 30.08 30.23
CA VAL A 75 34.44 28.82 30.20
C VAL A 75 33.10 29.05 30.90
N LEU A 76 31.99 28.83 30.21
CA LEU A 76 30.66 28.83 30.82
C LEU A 76 30.24 27.38 31.08
N VAL A 77 30.30 26.97 32.34
CA VAL A 77 29.58 25.78 32.83
C VAL A 77 28.14 26.22 33.06
N GLY A 78 27.25 25.89 32.12
CA GLY A 78 25.81 26.13 32.25
C GLY A 78 25.12 24.93 32.89
N GLN A 79 24.68 25.08 34.14
CA GLN A 79 23.61 24.28 34.73
C GLN A 79 22.32 24.50 33.94
N ILE A 80 21.72 23.43 33.42
CA ILE A 80 20.33 23.45 32.97
C ILE A 80 19.48 22.91 34.13
N GLU A 81 18.82 23.82 34.85
CA GLU A 81 17.73 23.49 35.76
C GLU A 81 16.47 23.20 34.95
N LEU A 82 16.03 21.94 34.95
CA LEU A 82 14.69 21.57 34.50
C LEU A 82 13.75 21.58 35.70
N PHE A 83 12.88 22.60 35.73
CA PHE A 83 11.73 22.68 36.62
C PHE A 83 10.69 21.63 36.21
N CYS A 84 10.49 20.61 37.06
CA CYS A 84 9.28 19.79 37.05
C CYS A 84 8.44 20.13 38.28
N ARG A 85 7.23 20.67 38.07
CA ARG A 85 6.22 20.90 39.11
C ARG A 85 5.27 19.70 39.19
N GLY A 86 5.03 19.25 40.43
CA GLY A 86 4.06 18.23 40.83
C GLY A 86 4.80 17.09 41.55
N GLY A 87 4.62 16.79 42.83
CA GLY A 87 3.56 17.08 43.78
C GLY A 87 3.34 15.80 44.59
N GLY A 88 3.83 15.74 45.83
CA GLY A 88 3.42 14.73 46.83
C GLY A 88 4.42 13.62 47.16
N GLY A 89 5.16 13.81 48.26
CA GLY A 89 5.35 12.82 49.33
C GLY A 89 6.30 11.63 49.10
N GLY A 90 7.46 11.65 49.79
CA GLY A 90 8.22 10.43 50.11
C GLY A 90 9.73 10.64 50.17
N HIS A 91 10.25 11.02 51.33
CA HIS A 91 11.69 10.99 51.61
C HIS A 91 12.18 9.55 51.76
N CYS A 92 13.26 9.20 51.06
CA CYS A 92 14.17 8.15 51.49
C CYS A 92 15.61 8.62 51.26
N VAL A 93 16.32 8.80 52.37
CA VAL A 93 17.76 9.05 52.42
C VAL A 93 18.45 7.69 52.31
N GLN A 94 19.28 7.49 51.29
CA GLN A 94 20.31 6.46 51.33
C GLN A 94 21.65 7.06 50.92
N SER A 95 22.51 7.24 51.93
CA SER A 95 23.94 7.39 51.78
C SER A 95 24.54 6.05 51.33
N SER A 96 25.36 6.07 50.29
CA SER A 96 26.32 4.99 50.03
C SER A 96 27.60 5.61 49.48
N GLN A 97 28.61 5.71 50.34
CA GLN A 97 29.99 5.85 49.90
C GLN A 97 30.40 4.53 49.23
N MET A 98 30.86 4.59 47.99
CA MET A 98 31.69 3.54 47.42
C MET A 98 33.00 4.16 46.94
N ASN A 99 34.06 3.90 47.71
CA ASN A 99 35.43 3.94 47.24
C ASN A 99 35.63 2.76 46.28
N GLY A 100 35.96 3.05 45.03
CA GLY A 100 36.28 2.04 44.04
C GLY A 100 36.99 2.66 42.86
N SER A 101 38.31 2.48 42.81
CA SER A 101 39.15 2.72 41.64
C SER A 101 38.61 1.86 40.48
N GLN A 102 37.80 2.44 39.61
CA GLN A 102 37.51 1.87 38.30
C GLN A 102 38.28 2.66 37.26
N THR A 103 39.26 1.97 36.69
CA THR A 103 39.90 2.33 35.43
C THR A 103 38.81 2.48 34.38
N LEU A 104 38.52 3.72 33.99
CA LEU A 104 37.72 4.04 32.81
C LEU A 104 38.50 3.56 31.59
N THR A 105 38.23 2.34 31.13
CA THR A 105 38.44 2.02 29.73
C THR A 105 37.47 2.91 28.96
N SER A 106 38.02 3.89 28.24
CA SER A 106 37.27 4.69 27.30
C SER A 106 36.54 3.77 26.34
N ALA A 107 35.22 3.67 26.47
CA ALA A 107 34.39 3.25 25.37
C ALA A 107 34.67 4.24 24.24
N HIS A 108 35.23 3.75 23.14
CA HIS A 108 35.33 4.50 21.90
C HIS A 108 33.91 4.96 21.55
N ALA A 109 33.63 6.23 21.78
CA ALA A 109 32.53 6.90 21.13
C ALA A 109 32.82 6.78 19.63
N SER A 110 32.03 5.98 18.93
CA SER A 110 32.07 5.85 17.47
C SER A 110 31.98 7.25 16.86
N ASP A 111 32.98 7.58 16.06
CA ASP A 111 33.07 8.84 15.30
C ASP A 111 31.77 9.13 14.55
N PRO A 112 31.45 10.42 14.30
CA PRO A 112 30.42 10.77 13.32
C PRO A 112 30.88 10.25 11.95
N HIS A 113 30.33 9.12 11.52
CA HIS A 113 30.61 8.51 10.23
C HIS A 113 30.38 9.56 9.13
N GLU A 114 31.45 9.99 8.45
CA GLU A 114 31.30 10.81 7.26
C GLU A 114 30.52 10.02 6.21
N PRO A 115 29.54 10.63 5.53
CA PRO A 115 28.77 9.94 4.51
C PRO A 115 29.70 9.44 3.40
N GLY A 116 29.60 8.16 3.08
CA GLY A 116 30.52 7.49 2.17
C GLY A 116 29.99 6.12 1.74
N PRO A 117 30.41 5.62 0.57
CA PRO A 117 29.96 4.33 0.07
C PRO A 117 30.26 3.22 1.08
N PRO A 118 29.43 2.16 1.16
CA PRO A 118 29.65 1.09 2.11
C PRO A 118 30.95 0.33 1.77
N ASP A 119 31.88 0.31 2.72
CA ASP A 119 33.14 -0.41 2.59
C ASP A 119 32.94 -1.93 2.70
N GLY A 120 32.88 -2.60 1.55
CA GLY A 120 32.83 -4.05 1.44
C GLY A 120 31.57 -4.71 2.04
N PRO A 121 31.59 -6.04 2.22
CA PRO A 121 30.43 -6.81 2.69
C PRO A 121 29.89 -6.38 4.05
N GLU A 122 30.78 -6.00 4.99
CA GLU A 122 30.38 -5.54 6.32
C GLU A 122 29.68 -4.18 6.28
N GLY A 123 30.16 -3.24 5.45
CA GLY A 123 29.48 -1.95 5.23
C GLY A 123 28.08 -2.13 4.66
N LEU A 124 27.92 -3.03 3.68
CA LEU A 124 26.62 -3.36 3.08
C LEU A 124 25.66 -4.02 4.09
N ALA A 125 26.17 -4.87 4.99
CA ALA A 125 25.38 -5.46 6.05
C ALA A 125 24.89 -4.41 7.08
N ARG A 126 25.78 -3.49 7.49
CA ARG A 126 25.39 -2.35 8.36
C ARG A 126 24.36 -1.46 7.69
N LEU A 127 24.53 -1.14 6.41
CA LEU A 127 23.57 -0.35 5.64
C LEU A 127 22.21 -1.05 5.56
N SER A 128 22.18 -2.35 5.24
CA SER A 128 20.94 -3.14 5.20
C SER A 128 20.20 -3.12 6.54
N ALA A 129 20.91 -3.27 7.66
CA ALA A 129 20.32 -3.17 9.00
C ALA A 129 19.71 -1.77 9.26
N ARG A 130 20.39 -0.70 8.83
CA ARG A 130 19.88 0.68 8.96
C ARG A 130 18.69 0.97 8.06
N ILE A 131 18.67 0.46 6.83
CA ILE A 131 17.50 0.56 5.94
C ILE A 131 16.27 -0.04 6.62
N LYS A 132 16.41 -1.20 7.26
CA LYS A 132 15.31 -1.83 8.01
C LYS A 132 14.89 -1.02 9.23
N GLN A 133 15.84 -0.41 9.93
CA GLN A 133 15.54 0.51 11.04
C GLN A 133 14.75 1.74 10.54
N TRP A 134 15.26 2.45 9.54
CA TRP A 134 14.61 3.62 8.97
C TRP A 134 13.24 3.30 8.37
N GLY A 135 13.09 2.13 7.77
CA GLY A 135 11.79 1.66 7.29
C GLY A 135 10.75 1.61 8.41
N ARG A 136 11.11 1.06 9.58
CA ARG A 136 10.23 1.05 10.76
C ARG A 136 9.89 2.46 11.24
N GLU A 137 10.88 3.36 11.28
CA GLU A 137 10.66 4.77 11.64
C GLU A 137 9.73 5.50 10.67
N LEU A 138 9.71 5.08 9.40
CA LEU A 138 8.84 5.62 8.35
C LEU A 138 7.45 4.98 8.34
N GLY A 139 7.15 4.06 9.26
CA GLY A 139 5.85 3.41 9.41
C GLY A 139 5.69 2.09 8.65
N PHE A 140 6.75 1.54 8.05
CA PHE A 140 6.70 0.20 7.47
C PHE A 140 6.73 -0.87 8.57
N GLY A 141 5.82 -1.85 8.47
CA GLY A 141 5.77 -2.99 9.40
C GLY A 141 6.92 -3.98 9.18
N ALA A 142 7.45 -4.06 7.96
CA ALA A 142 8.63 -4.85 7.65
C ALA A 142 9.35 -4.33 6.40
N ILE A 143 10.67 -4.53 6.34
CA ILE A 143 11.53 -4.32 5.18
C ILE A 143 12.37 -5.58 4.98
N GLY A 144 12.50 -6.04 3.75
CA GLY A 144 13.34 -7.16 3.38
C GLY A 144 14.07 -6.91 2.07
N VAL A 145 15.16 -7.61 1.84
CA VAL A 145 15.98 -7.50 0.62
C VAL A 145 15.98 -8.83 -0.13
N SER A 146 15.72 -8.80 -1.43
CA SER A 146 15.80 -9.98 -2.29
C SER A 146 16.75 -9.78 -3.47
N ASP A 147 17.15 -10.91 -4.08
CA ASP A 147 17.71 -10.91 -5.42
C ASP A 147 16.63 -10.56 -6.48
N VAL A 148 17.07 -10.42 -7.73
CA VAL A 148 16.22 -10.03 -8.87
C VAL A 148 15.68 -11.21 -9.69
N ASP A 149 16.02 -12.45 -9.34
CA ASP A 149 15.65 -13.64 -10.10
C ASP A 149 14.20 -14.05 -9.82
N LEU A 150 13.34 -13.75 -10.79
CA LEU A 150 11.93 -14.13 -10.81
C LEU A 150 11.63 -15.14 -11.93
N ARG A 151 12.61 -15.89 -12.46
CA ARG A 151 12.34 -16.81 -13.59
C ARG A 151 11.25 -17.84 -13.30
N ALA A 152 11.17 -18.32 -12.06
CA ALA A 152 10.11 -19.25 -11.62
C ALA A 152 8.68 -18.66 -11.74
N ALA A 153 8.56 -17.33 -11.79
CA ALA A 153 7.31 -16.60 -11.98
C ALA A 153 6.74 -16.68 -13.40
N GLU A 154 7.62 -16.82 -14.40
CA GLU A 154 7.29 -16.48 -15.79
C GLU A 154 6.27 -17.47 -16.36
N ALA A 155 6.48 -18.76 -16.16
CA ALA A 155 5.69 -19.84 -16.76
C ALA A 155 4.21 -19.70 -16.44
N GLY A 156 3.87 -19.57 -15.15
CA GLY A 156 2.47 -19.40 -14.81
C GLY A 156 1.93 -18.03 -15.22
N LEU A 157 2.75 -16.97 -15.30
CA LEU A 157 2.24 -15.63 -15.67
C LEU A 157 1.72 -15.70 -17.10
N LEU A 158 2.54 -16.29 -17.97
CA LEU A 158 2.18 -16.58 -19.34
C LEU A 158 0.95 -17.50 -19.41
N SER A 159 0.88 -18.54 -18.58
CA SER A 159 -0.30 -19.42 -18.51
C SER A 159 -1.58 -18.68 -18.13
N TRP A 160 -1.51 -17.79 -17.14
CA TRP A 160 -2.64 -16.99 -16.65
C TRP A 160 -3.12 -15.99 -17.70
N LEU A 161 -2.17 -15.33 -18.39
CA LEU A 161 -2.45 -14.43 -19.51
C LEU A 161 -3.07 -15.18 -20.70
N ALA A 162 -2.55 -16.36 -21.04
CA ALA A 162 -3.04 -17.20 -22.13
C ALA A 162 -4.47 -17.71 -21.88
N GLN A 163 -4.85 -17.91 -20.61
CA GLN A 163 -6.21 -18.26 -20.20
C GLN A 163 -7.17 -17.05 -20.18
N GLY A 164 -6.67 -15.84 -20.43
CA GLY A 164 -7.47 -14.61 -20.39
C GLY A 164 -7.93 -14.23 -18.99
N CYS A 165 -7.31 -14.77 -17.94
CA CYS A 165 -7.73 -14.56 -16.57
C CYS A 165 -7.57 -13.10 -16.08
N GLN A 166 -6.83 -12.26 -16.83
CA GLN A 166 -6.66 -10.83 -16.58
C GLN A 166 -7.90 -9.98 -16.87
N GLY A 167 -8.86 -10.49 -17.64
CA GLY A 167 -9.98 -9.68 -18.12
C GLY A 167 -9.50 -8.43 -18.87
N ASP A 168 -10.05 -7.26 -18.53
CA ASP A 168 -9.79 -5.97 -19.18
C ASP A 168 -8.50 -5.29 -18.69
N MET A 169 -7.71 -5.95 -17.83
CA MET A 169 -6.44 -5.41 -17.32
C MET A 169 -5.33 -5.53 -18.37
N ASP A 170 -5.46 -4.86 -19.52
CA ASP A 170 -4.51 -4.95 -20.64
C ASP A 170 -3.06 -4.66 -20.25
N TYR A 171 -2.86 -3.80 -19.24
CA TYR A 171 -1.54 -3.50 -18.68
C TYR A 171 -0.82 -4.75 -18.13
N MET A 172 -1.54 -5.83 -17.83
CA MET A 172 -0.97 -7.12 -17.45
C MET A 172 -0.23 -7.78 -18.61
N ALA A 173 -0.70 -7.60 -19.85
CA ALA A 173 -0.12 -8.17 -21.06
C ALA A 173 0.83 -7.19 -21.77
N ASN A 174 0.53 -5.89 -21.78
CA ASN A 174 1.19 -4.88 -22.61
C ASN A 174 2.71 -4.71 -22.36
N HIS A 175 3.22 -5.15 -21.22
CA HIS A 175 4.64 -5.04 -20.87
C HIS A 175 5.41 -6.36 -20.99
N GLY A 176 4.79 -7.40 -21.58
CA GLY A 176 5.40 -8.72 -21.72
C GLY A 176 5.93 -9.24 -20.39
N LEU A 177 7.21 -9.62 -20.37
CA LEU A 177 7.88 -10.19 -19.20
C LEU A 177 8.62 -9.16 -18.33
N LYS A 178 8.51 -7.85 -18.60
CA LYS A 178 9.19 -6.81 -17.80
C LYS A 178 8.93 -6.94 -16.29
N ARG A 179 7.73 -7.39 -15.91
CA ARG A 179 7.35 -7.62 -14.51
C ARG A 179 8.09 -8.76 -13.81
N ALA A 180 8.55 -9.74 -14.58
CA ALA A 180 9.36 -10.85 -14.10
C ALA A 180 10.87 -10.62 -14.35
N ARG A 181 11.24 -9.48 -14.96
CA ARG A 181 12.63 -9.20 -15.36
C ARG A 181 13.05 -7.80 -14.91
N PRO A 182 13.45 -7.65 -13.64
CA PRO A 182 13.83 -6.34 -13.09
C PRO A 182 14.84 -5.55 -13.94
N ALA A 183 15.79 -6.23 -14.57
CA ALA A 183 16.80 -5.60 -15.43
C ALA A 183 16.21 -4.95 -16.72
N GLU A 184 15.08 -5.45 -17.23
CA GLU A 184 14.38 -4.84 -18.38
C GLU A 184 13.52 -3.63 -17.97
N LEU A 185 13.12 -3.57 -16.68
CA LEU A 185 12.34 -2.46 -16.14
C LEU A 185 13.23 -1.30 -15.69
N VAL A 186 14.33 -1.61 -15.00
CA VAL A 186 15.35 -0.66 -14.53
C VAL A 186 16.73 -1.28 -14.73
N PRO A 187 17.43 -0.91 -15.83
CA PRO A 187 18.78 -1.38 -16.09
C PRO A 187 19.73 -1.08 -14.92
N GLY A 188 20.60 -2.04 -14.59
CA GLY A 188 21.55 -1.91 -13.48
C GLY A 188 21.00 -2.33 -12.10
N THR A 189 19.73 -2.77 -12.01
CA THR A 189 19.18 -3.30 -10.75
C THR A 189 19.93 -4.57 -10.33
N VAL A 190 20.46 -4.57 -9.11
CA VAL A 190 21.19 -5.69 -8.49
C VAL A 190 20.39 -6.34 -7.36
N ARG A 191 19.61 -5.53 -6.62
CA ARG A 191 18.75 -5.99 -5.52
C ARG A 191 17.41 -5.29 -5.54
N VAL A 192 16.45 -5.86 -4.82
CA VAL A 192 15.16 -5.23 -4.54
C VAL A 192 14.95 -5.15 -3.04
N ILE A 193 14.68 -3.94 -2.55
CA ILE A 193 14.19 -3.72 -1.19
C ILE A 193 12.67 -3.77 -1.25
N SER A 194 12.05 -4.74 -0.59
CA SER A 194 10.59 -4.86 -0.47
C SER A 194 10.14 -4.31 0.87
N ALA A 195 9.03 -3.58 0.88
CA ALA A 195 8.46 -2.97 2.06
C ALA A 195 7.00 -3.39 2.26
N ARG A 196 6.61 -3.53 3.52
CA ARG A 196 5.25 -3.84 3.94
C ARG A 196 4.71 -2.73 4.82
N MET A 197 3.51 -2.22 4.54
CA MET A 197 2.84 -1.21 5.38
C MET A 197 1.44 -1.67 5.76
N ASP A 198 1.20 -1.84 7.06
CA ASP A 198 -0.07 -2.33 7.58
C ASP A 198 -1.16 -1.23 7.44
N TYR A 199 -2.38 -1.60 7.04
CA TYR A 199 -3.45 -0.63 6.73
C TYR A 199 -4.72 -0.77 7.58
N LEU A 200 -4.81 -1.82 8.42
CA LEU A 200 -6.01 -2.03 9.24
C LEU A 200 -6.21 -0.83 10.18
N PRO A 201 -7.34 -0.10 10.09
CA PRO A 201 -7.55 1.10 10.90
C PRO A 201 -7.50 0.79 12.40
N ALA A 202 -6.97 1.71 13.20
CA ALA A 202 -7.06 1.63 14.65
C ALA A 202 -8.55 1.67 15.07
N PRO A 203 -9.00 0.80 15.98
CA PRO A 203 -10.40 0.80 16.41
C PRO A 203 -10.71 2.08 17.19
N GLU A 204 -11.94 2.58 17.07
CA GLU A 204 -12.46 3.51 18.08
C GLU A 204 -12.53 2.82 19.44
N ALA A 205 -12.42 3.59 20.53
CA ALA A 205 -12.34 3.05 21.89
C ALA A 205 -13.51 2.10 22.24
N ALA A 206 -14.71 2.35 21.71
CA ALA A 206 -15.88 1.49 21.90
C ALA A 206 -15.85 0.19 21.06
N ALA A 207 -15.12 0.18 19.94
CA ALA A 207 -14.99 -0.96 19.03
C ALA A 207 -13.82 -1.90 19.38
N ALA A 208 -12.89 -1.45 20.23
CA ALA A 208 -11.68 -2.19 20.59
C ALA A 208 -11.95 -3.56 21.26
N ALA A 209 -13.14 -3.77 21.83
CA ALA A 209 -13.53 -5.02 22.49
C ALA A 209 -14.04 -6.11 21.53
N ARG A 210 -14.29 -5.82 20.25
CA ARG A 210 -14.87 -6.76 19.27
C ARG A 210 -13.80 -7.27 18.29
N ASP A 211 -13.90 -8.54 17.87
CA ASP A 211 -13.10 -9.04 16.73
C ASP A 211 -13.49 -8.24 15.49
N TRP A 212 -12.55 -7.46 14.96
CA TRP A 212 -12.81 -6.58 13.81
C TRP A 212 -13.36 -7.34 12.61
N ARG A 213 -12.95 -8.60 12.41
CA ARG A 213 -13.47 -9.43 11.31
C ARG A 213 -14.95 -9.73 11.48
N HIS A 214 -15.41 -9.90 12.71
CA HIS A 214 -16.82 -10.12 12.99
C HIS A 214 -17.65 -8.88 12.64
N VAL A 215 -17.15 -7.69 12.96
CA VAL A 215 -17.82 -6.43 12.59
C VAL A 215 -17.94 -6.32 11.07
N GLU A 216 -16.86 -6.61 10.35
CA GLU A 216 -16.85 -6.57 8.88
C GLU A 216 -17.77 -7.62 8.25
N LEU A 217 -17.81 -8.84 8.80
CA LEU A 217 -18.71 -9.90 8.34
C LEU A 217 -20.18 -9.56 8.60
N ALA A 218 -20.51 -9.04 9.79
CA ALA A 218 -21.87 -8.60 10.12
C ALA A 218 -22.35 -7.53 9.14
N ARG A 219 -21.48 -6.60 8.75
CA ARG A 219 -21.80 -5.56 7.76
C ARG A 219 -22.12 -6.13 6.38
N GLN A 220 -21.52 -7.24 5.99
CA GLN A 220 -21.82 -7.93 4.74
C GLN A 220 -23.19 -8.62 4.73
N GLU A 221 -23.74 -8.90 5.90
CA GLU A 221 -25.07 -9.52 6.06
C GLU A 221 -26.21 -8.49 6.10
N GLU A 222 -25.88 -7.20 6.28
CA GLU A 222 -26.85 -6.11 6.30
C GLU A 222 -27.25 -5.66 4.88
N PRO A 223 -28.49 -5.91 4.43
CA PRO A 223 -28.84 -5.74 3.00
C PRO A 223 -28.83 -4.29 2.51
N ALA A 224 -29.01 -3.31 3.40
CA ALA A 224 -29.02 -1.89 3.07
C ALA A 224 -27.64 -1.21 3.26
N ALA A 225 -26.69 -1.89 3.90
CA ALA A 225 -25.35 -1.39 4.14
C ALA A 225 -24.52 -1.38 2.86
N ALA A 226 -23.63 -0.41 2.70
CA ALA A 226 -22.63 -0.44 1.65
C ALA A 226 -21.31 -1.00 2.18
N VAL A 227 -20.73 -1.99 1.50
CA VAL A 227 -19.42 -2.54 1.86
C VAL A 227 -18.36 -2.03 0.90
N VAL A 228 -17.43 -1.26 1.45
CA VAL A 228 -16.18 -0.84 0.81
C VAL A 228 -15.02 -1.59 1.45
N SER A 229 -14.16 -2.20 0.62
CA SER A 229 -12.97 -2.91 1.08
C SER A 229 -12.08 -2.02 1.95
N ILE A 230 -11.57 -2.58 3.04
CA ILE A 230 -10.94 -1.86 4.15
C ILE A 230 -9.76 -1.00 3.66
N TYR A 231 -8.98 -1.49 2.68
CA TYR A 231 -7.81 -0.79 2.18
C TYR A 231 -8.14 0.56 1.51
N ALA A 232 -9.38 0.73 1.04
CA ALA A 232 -9.81 1.88 0.23
C ALA A 232 -10.56 2.96 1.03
N ARG A 233 -10.82 2.73 2.32
CA ARG A 233 -11.62 3.64 3.18
C ARG A 233 -10.87 4.93 3.55
N GLY A 234 -9.54 4.91 3.52
CA GLY A 234 -8.69 6.05 3.83
C GLY A 234 -8.17 6.80 2.60
N ARG A 235 -6.97 7.37 2.73
CA ARG A 235 -6.24 7.97 1.62
C ARG A 235 -5.66 6.92 0.69
N ASP A 236 -5.44 7.35 -0.54
CA ASP A 236 -4.84 6.57 -1.62
C ASP A 236 -3.43 6.08 -1.24
N TYR A 237 -3.29 4.78 -1.00
CA TYR A 237 -2.03 4.17 -0.55
C TYR A 237 -0.90 4.37 -1.53
N HIS A 238 -1.16 4.47 -2.84
CA HIS A 238 -0.12 4.68 -3.84
C HIS A 238 0.74 5.89 -3.53
N LYS A 239 0.10 6.99 -3.10
CA LYS A 239 0.78 8.24 -2.75
C LYS A 239 1.58 8.09 -1.46
N ILE A 240 0.98 7.46 -0.45
CA ILE A 240 1.61 7.26 0.87
C ILE A 240 2.82 6.32 0.74
N MET A 241 2.65 5.15 0.11
CA MET A 241 3.70 4.17 -0.11
C MET A 241 4.85 4.76 -0.90
N ARG A 242 4.58 5.40 -2.05
CA ARG A 242 5.62 6.01 -2.89
C ARG A 242 6.38 7.10 -2.15
N GLN A 243 5.68 7.96 -1.40
CA GLN A 243 6.31 9.03 -0.61
C GLN A 243 7.23 8.45 0.47
N ARG A 244 6.79 7.43 1.21
CA ARG A 244 7.58 6.81 2.29
C ARG A 244 8.78 6.02 1.76
N LEU A 245 8.61 5.32 0.65
CA LEU A 245 9.71 4.63 -0.03
C LEU A 245 10.73 5.63 -0.59
N GLN A 246 10.28 6.75 -1.15
CA GLN A 246 11.17 7.82 -1.60
C GLN A 246 11.97 8.39 -0.43
N GLN A 247 11.32 8.69 0.70
CA GLN A 247 12.02 9.13 1.92
C GLN A 247 13.05 8.11 2.41
N LEU A 248 12.77 6.81 2.29
CA LEU A 248 13.73 5.77 2.63
C LEU A 248 14.94 5.80 1.68
N ALA A 249 14.73 5.93 0.37
CA ALA A 249 15.80 6.06 -0.61
C ALA A 249 16.63 7.34 -0.38
N ASP A 250 16.00 8.46 -0.07
CA ASP A 250 16.68 9.73 0.24
C ASP A 250 17.56 9.63 1.48
N ARG A 251 17.13 8.87 2.50
CA ARG A 251 17.95 8.58 3.69
C ARG A 251 19.15 7.71 3.37
N VAL A 252 18.99 6.71 2.48
CA VAL A 252 20.13 5.92 1.98
C VAL A 252 21.11 6.83 1.24
N ALA A 253 20.61 7.71 0.36
CA ALA A 253 21.47 8.62 -0.41
C ALA A 253 22.21 9.63 0.49
N THR A 254 21.56 10.09 1.57
CA THR A 254 22.22 10.94 2.58
C THR A 254 23.39 10.21 3.25
N GLU A 255 23.27 8.91 3.45
CA GLU A 255 24.27 8.13 4.16
C GLU A 255 25.46 7.73 3.29
N ILE A 256 25.21 7.27 2.07
CA ILE A 256 26.27 6.65 1.25
C ILE A 256 26.62 7.47 0.00
N GLY A 257 25.99 8.63 -0.16
CA GLY A 257 26.03 9.40 -1.39
C GLY A 257 25.04 8.90 -2.46
N PRO A 258 25.08 9.48 -3.67
CA PRO A 258 24.19 9.09 -4.76
C PRO A 258 24.36 7.61 -5.16
N PHE A 259 23.25 6.93 -5.40
CA PHE A 259 23.20 5.55 -5.90
C PHE A 259 22.02 5.40 -6.88
N GLY A 260 22.04 4.36 -7.71
CA GLY A 260 20.96 4.07 -8.65
C GLY A 260 19.77 3.41 -7.96
N TYR A 261 18.61 4.06 -8.02
CA TYR A 261 17.38 3.45 -7.50
C TYR A 261 16.12 3.87 -8.26
N ARG A 262 15.06 3.08 -8.09
CA ARG A 262 13.70 3.46 -8.49
C ARG A 262 12.65 2.87 -7.55
N VAL A 263 11.74 3.72 -7.11
CA VAL A 263 10.62 3.35 -6.21
C VAL A 263 9.40 2.93 -7.02
N PHE A 264 8.75 1.86 -6.55
CA PHE A 264 7.53 1.31 -7.11
C PHE A 264 6.51 0.98 -6.03
N THR A 265 5.25 1.06 -6.42
CA THR A 265 4.12 0.51 -5.68
C THR A 265 2.99 0.37 -6.69
N ASP A 266 2.57 -0.88 -6.93
CA ASP A 266 1.32 -1.30 -7.57
C ASP A 266 1.10 -0.85 -9.03
N SER A 267 1.25 0.45 -9.30
CA SER A 267 1.08 1.13 -10.59
C SER A 267 2.15 0.85 -11.66
N ALA A 268 3.12 -0.02 -11.38
CA ALA A 268 4.19 -0.38 -12.30
C ALA A 268 4.15 -1.89 -12.59
N PRO A 269 4.72 -2.37 -13.71
CA PRO A 269 4.80 -3.80 -13.99
C PRO A 269 5.86 -4.43 -13.06
N VAL A 270 5.54 -4.59 -11.79
CA VAL A 270 6.35 -5.26 -10.76
C VAL A 270 5.56 -6.47 -10.27
N LEU A 271 6.28 -7.50 -9.80
CA LEU A 271 5.70 -8.68 -9.20
C LEU A 271 5.91 -8.65 -7.68
N GLU A 272 5.23 -7.70 -7.03
CA GLU A 272 5.44 -7.31 -5.63
C GLU A 272 5.39 -8.50 -4.67
N VAL A 273 4.41 -9.40 -4.86
CA VAL A 273 4.20 -10.52 -3.93
C VAL A 273 5.38 -11.52 -3.96
N GLU A 274 6.02 -11.81 -5.10
CA GLU A 274 7.20 -12.71 -5.02
C GLU A 274 8.47 -12.00 -4.63
N LEU A 275 8.63 -10.71 -4.98
CA LEU A 275 9.77 -9.95 -4.47
C LEU A 275 9.71 -9.89 -2.94
N ALA A 276 8.53 -9.64 -2.38
CA ALA A 276 8.28 -9.67 -0.95
C ALA A 276 8.42 -11.07 -0.34
N GLN A 277 7.97 -12.13 -1.02
CA GLN A 277 8.17 -13.51 -0.57
C GLN A 277 9.67 -13.87 -0.52
N LYS A 278 10.41 -13.60 -1.60
CA LYS A 278 11.87 -13.80 -1.66
C LYS A 278 12.61 -12.97 -0.60
N ALA A 279 12.10 -11.78 -0.29
CA ALA A 279 12.63 -10.90 0.75
C ALA A 279 12.26 -11.34 2.18
N GLY A 280 11.59 -12.48 2.36
CA GLY A 280 11.23 -13.01 3.68
C GLY A 280 10.08 -12.28 4.38
N LEU A 281 9.30 -11.47 3.65
CA LEU A 281 8.17 -10.74 4.24
C LEU A 281 6.94 -11.61 4.48
N GLY A 282 6.89 -12.78 3.84
CA GLY A 282 5.77 -13.70 3.93
C GLY A 282 5.82 -14.83 2.90
N TRP A 283 4.69 -15.48 2.70
CA TRP A 283 4.46 -16.49 1.68
C TRP A 283 3.15 -16.20 0.94
N ARG A 284 3.02 -16.69 -0.29
CA ARG A 284 1.76 -16.58 -1.03
C ARG A 284 0.67 -17.49 -0.41
N GLY A 285 -0.49 -16.92 -0.09
CA GLY A 285 -1.67 -17.68 0.32
C GLY A 285 -2.42 -18.31 -0.86
N LYS A 286 -3.29 -19.30 -0.60
CA LYS A 286 -4.13 -19.92 -1.66
C LYS A 286 -5.05 -18.91 -2.37
N HIS A 287 -5.38 -17.80 -1.72
CA HIS A 287 -6.10 -16.66 -2.28
C HIS A 287 -5.16 -15.64 -2.96
N THR A 288 -3.94 -16.04 -3.30
CA THR A 288 -2.91 -15.31 -4.06
C THR A 288 -2.25 -14.10 -3.40
N LEU A 289 -2.78 -13.54 -2.32
CA LEU A 289 -2.12 -12.45 -1.60
C LEU A 289 -0.93 -12.95 -0.77
N LEU A 290 -0.01 -12.04 -0.42
CA LEU A 290 1.04 -12.32 0.55
C LEU A 290 0.43 -12.46 1.95
N LEU A 291 0.86 -13.49 2.67
CA LEU A 291 0.55 -13.73 4.07
C LEU A 291 1.83 -13.65 4.90
N SER A 292 1.72 -13.04 6.08
CA SER A 292 2.79 -12.91 7.06
C SER A 292 2.36 -13.52 8.39
N ARG A 293 3.25 -14.28 9.04
CA ARG A 293 2.95 -14.93 10.32
C ARG A 293 2.54 -13.92 11.40
N SER A 294 3.14 -12.73 11.35
CA SER A 294 2.94 -11.66 12.34
C SER A 294 1.90 -10.60 11.94
N ALA A 295 1.43 -10.57 10.69
CA ALA A 295 0.54 -9.50 10.20
C ALA A 295 -0.62 -9.94 9.29
N GLY A 296 -0.81 -11.24 9.06
CA GLY A 296 -1.85 -11.72 8.15
C GLY A 296 -1.62 -11.21 6.73
N SER A 297 -2.59 -10.53 6.13
CA SER A 297 -2.56 -9.97 4.76
C SER A 297 -3.04 -8.52 4.69
N MET A 298 -3.30 -7.86 5.82
CA MET A 298 -3.89 -6.52 5.88
C MET A 298 -2.83 -5.42 5.76
N PHE A 299 -2.05 -5.49 4.68
CA PHE A 299 -0.97 -4.57 4.38
C PHE A 299 -0.80 -4.32 2.87
N PHE A 300 -0.15 -3.20 2.55
CA PHE A 300 0.33 -2.84 1.22
C PHE A 300 1.78 -3.29 1.01
N LEU A 301 2.15 -3.44 -0.26
CA LEU A 301 3.51 -3.71 -0.71
C LEU A 301 4.06 -2.56 -1.55
N GLY A 302 5.38 -2.42 -1.54
CA GLY A 302 6.10 -1.54 -2.44
C GLY A 302 7.59 -1.83 -2.42
N GLU A 303 8.28 -1.43 -3.48
CA GLU A 303 9.62 -1.89 -3.81
C GLU A 303 10.54 -0.72 -4.14
N ILE A 304 11.82 -0.89 -3.82
CA ILE A 304 12.90 -0.04 -4.30
C ILE A 304 13.89 -0.94 -5.03
N TYR A 305 14.00 -0.75 -6.34
CA TYR A 305 15.02 -1.40 -7.15
C TYR A 305 16.30 -0.61 -6.95
N VAL A 306 17.41 -1.30 -6.63
CA VAL A 306 18.68 -0.65 -6.30
C VAL A 306 19.84 -1.32 -7.03
N ASP A 307 20.86 -0.54 -7.36
CA ASP A 307 22.15 -1.02 -7.91
C ASP A 307 23.14 -1.48 -6.82
N LEU A 308 22.76 -1.35 -5.55
CA LEU A 308 23.56 -1.75 -4.41
C LEU A 308 23.48 -3.27 -4.19
N PRO A 309 24.62 -3.98 -4.05
CA PRO A 309 24.66 -5.41 -3.78
C PRO A 309 24.39 -5.74 -2.31
N LEU A 310 23.30 -5.22 -1.75
CA LEU A 310 22.87 -5.47 -0.37
C LEU A 310 22.74 -6.98 -0.10
N PRO A 311 23.06 -7.45 1.13
CA PRO A 311 22.84 -8.83 1.51
C PRO A 311 21.35 -9.16 1.44
N ILE A 312 21.03 -10.33 0.90
CA ILE A 312 19.65 -10.82 0.76
C ILE A 312 19.15 -11.39 2.08
N ASP A 313 17.88 -11.16 2.35
CA ASP A 313 17.14 -11.84 3.40
C ASP A 313 16.69 -13.21 2.92
N ARG A 314 16.46 -14.12 3.88
CA ARG A 314 16.00 -15.47 3.56
C ARG A 314 14.48 -15.50 3.58
N ALA A 315 13.91 -16.07 2.52
CA ALA A 315 12.52 -16.49 2.51
C ALA A 315 12.26 -17.50 3.64
N ASP A 316 11.03 -17.52 4.15
CA ASP A 316 10.59 -18.55 5.07
C ASP A 316 10.58 -19.91 4.36
N GLU A 317 11.55 -20.77 4.66
CA GLU A 317 11.79 -22.05 3.98
C GLU A 317 10.60 -23.03 4.14
N ASP A 318 9.73 -22.80 5.13
CA ASP A 318 8.56 -23.64 5.42
C ASP A 318 7.43 -23.51 4.39
N GLY A 319 7.43 -22.47 3.54
CA GLY A 319 6.74 -22.30 2.23
C GLY A 319 5.23 -22.51 2.08
N ALA A 320 4.55 -23.28 2.94
CA ALA A 320 3.19 -23.77 2.73
C ALA A 320 2.35 -23.76 4.02
N HIS A 321 2.26 -22.60 4.66
CA HIS A 321 1.51 -22.41 5.91
C HIS A 321 -0.02 -22.50 5.77
N CYS A 322 -0.54 -22.63 4.55
CA CYS A 322 -1.97 -22.87 4.33
C CYS A 322 -2.38 -24.32 4.64
N GLY A 323 -1.47 -25.29 4.51
CA GLY A 323 -1.79 -26.72 4.64
C GLY A 323 -3.05 -27.13 3.85
N HIS A 324 -3.94 -27.87 4.51
CA HIS A 324 -5.21 -28.33 3.96
C HIS A 324 -6.34 -27.29 4.03
N CYS A 325 -6.07 -26.05 4.48
CA CYS A 325 -7.11 -25.02 4.61
C CYS A 325 -7.67 -24.62 3.24
N GLU A 326 -9.00 -24.61 3.09
CA GLU A 326 -9.72 -24.21 1.86
C GLU A 326 -10.67 -23.02 2.09
N ARG A 327 -10.63 -22.38 3.27
CA ARG A 327 -11.62 -21.36 3.69
C ARG A 327 -11.81 -20.23 2.68
N CYS A 328 -10.71 -19.68 2.16
CA CYS A 328 -10.78 -18.58 1.19
C CYS A 328 -11.45 -18.98 -0.13
N ARG A 329 -11.26 -20.22 -0.58
CA ARG A 329 -11.89 -20.76 -1.80
C ARG A 329 -13.37 -21.03 -1.58
N GLN A 330 -13.72 -21.63 -0.45
CA GLN A 330 -15.11 -21.90 -0.06
C GLN A 330 -15.92 -20.62 0.15
N ALA A 331 -15.32 -19.57 0.70
CA ALA A 331 -15.99 -18.31 0.98
C ALA A 331 -16.07 -17.35 -0.22
N CYS A 332 -15.33 -17.61 -1.31
CA CYS A 332 -15.32 -16.73 -2.47
C CYS A 332 -16.68 -16.79 -3.20
N PRO A 333 -17.52 -15.74 -3.18
CA PRO A 333 -18.92 -15.85 -3.62
C PRO A 333 -19.07 -16.23 -5.09
N THR A 334 -18.12 -15.81 -5.91
CA THR A 334 -18.10 -16.04 -7.35
C THR A 334 -17.21 -17.21 -7.76
N GLY A 335 -16.56 -17.91 -6.81
CA GLY A 335 -15.60 -18.97 -7.13
C GLY A 335 -14.41 -18.47 -7.96
N ALA A 336 -14.00 -17.21 -7.79
CA ALA A 336 -12.87 -16.63 -8.53
C ALA A 336 -11.53 -17.31 -8.22
N ILE A 337 -11.37 -17.91 -7.03
CA ILE A 337 -10.18 -18.70 -6.68
C ILE A 337 -10.36 -20.14 -7.18
N VAL A 338 -10.15 -20.31 -8.49
CA VAL A 338 -10.43 -21.56 -9.22
C VAL A 338 -9.60 -22.75 -8.75
N ALA A 339 -8.38 -22.50 -8.27
CA ALA A 339 -7.49 -23.48 -7.67
C ALA A 339 -6.61 -22.80 -6.60
N PRO A 340 -5.97 -23.56 -5.69
CA PRO A 340 -4.96 -22.99 -4.80
C PRO A 340 -3.96 -22.13 -5.59
N TYR A 341 -3.76 -20.90 -5.14
CA TYR A 341 -2.83 -19.94 -5.74
C TYR A 341 -3.21 -19.47 -7.17
N ARG A 342 -4.43 -19.73 -7.62
CA ARG A 342 -4.93 -19.32 -8.94
C ARG A 342 -6.26 -18.60 -8.85
N VAL A 343 -6.29 -17.36 -9.33
CA VAL A 343 -7.49 -16.52 -9.40
C VAL A 343 -7.84 -16.23 -10.86
N ASP A 344 -9.11 -16.40 -11.23
CA ASP A 344 -9.67 -15.81 -12.45
C ASP A 344 -10.22 -14.42 -12.09
N ALA A 345 -9.51 -13.36 -12.53
CA ALA A 345 -9.89 -11.99 -12.14
C ALA A 345 -11.25 -11.61 -12.70
N ARG A 346 -11.65 -12.15 -13.86
CA ARG A 346 -12.96 -11.86 -14.50
C ARG A 346 -14.14 -12.16 -13.58
N ARG A 347 -13.97 -13.08 -12.64
CA ARG A 347 -14.97 -13.47 -11.64
C ARG A 347 -14.78 -12.76 -10.30
N CYS A 348 -13.60 -12.22 -10.03
CA CYS A 348 -13.28 -11.61 -8.74
C CYS A 348 -14.10 -10.32 -8.53
N ILE A 349 -14.82 -10.21 -7.42
CA ILE A 349 -15.63 -9.02 -7.09
C ILE A 349 -14.75 -7.76 -7.04
N SER A 350 -13.50 -7.89 -6.57
CA SER A 350 -12.54 -6.78 -6.57
C SER A 350 -12.28 -6.27 -7.99
N TYR A 351 -11.99 -7.16 -8.94
CA TYR A 351 -11.84 -6.78 -10.36
C TYR A 351 -13.14 -6.20 -10.93
N LEU A 352 -14.30 -6.83 -10.70
CA LEU A 352 -15.58 -6.39 -11.25
C LEU A 352 -15.95 -4.97 -10.82
N THR A 353 -15.66 -4.63 -9.55
CA THR A 353 -16.02 -3.32 -8.97
C THR A 353 -14.99 -2.25 -9.26
N ILE A 354 -13.75 -2.60 -9.63
CA ILE A 354 -12.63 -1.66 -9.73
C ILE A 354 -12.07 -1.55 -11.16
N GLU A 355 -11.76 -2.68 -11.78
CA GLU A 355 -11.04 -2.72 -13.06
C GLU A 355 -11.98 -2.88 -14.25
N HIS A 356 -13.02 -3.72 -14.12
CA HIS A 356 -13.99 -3.91 -15.18
C HIS A 356 -14.73 -2.60 -15.47
N LYS A 357 -14.70 -2.15 -16.72
CA LYS A 357 -15.32 -0.88 -17.12
C LYS A 357 -16.77 -1.03 -17.54
N GLY A 358 -17.12 -2.20 -18.10
CA GLY A 358 -18.42 -2.46 -18.72
C GLY A 358 -19.51 -2.90 -17.74
N ALA A 359 -20.51 -3.57 -18.30
CA ALA A 359 -21.63 -4.12 -17.55
C ALA A 359 -21.22 -5.39 -16.80
N ILE A 360 -21.51 -5.44 -15.50
CA ILE A 360 -21.23 -6.63 -14.68
C ILE A 360 -22.10 -7.78 -15.22
N PRO A 361 -21.54 -8.97 -15.52
CA PRO A 361 -22.30 -10.10 -16.04
C PRO A 361 -23.50 -10.44 -15.16
N LEU A 362 -24.66 -10.70 -15.77
CA LEU A 362 -25.95 -10.87 -15.09
C LEU A 362 -25.90 -11.96 -14.01
N GLU A 363 -25.21 -13.06 -14.30
CA GLU A 363 -25.03 -14.21 -13.42
C GLU A 363 -24.14 -13.91 -12.20
N LEU A 364 -23.30 -12.87 -12.28
CA LEU A 364 -22.44 -12.46 -11.17
C LEU A 364 -23.09 -11.40 -10.27
N ARG A 365 -24.03 -10.60 -10.79
CA ARG A 365 -24.69 -9.52 -10.03
C ARG A 365 -25.28 -9.97 -8.69
N PRO A 366 -26.01 -11.09 -8.59
CA PRO A 366 -26.50 -11.59 -7.29
C PRO A 366 -25.41 -11.91 -6.28
N LEU A 367 -24.24 -12.35 -6.76
CA LEU A 367 -23.13 -12.84 -5.93
C LEU A 367 -22.28 -11.72 -5.34
N LEU A 368 -22.42 -10.47 -5.82
CA LEU A 368 -21.71 -9.33 -5.25
C LEU A 368 -22.21 -8.99 -3.82
N GLY A 369 -23.45 -9.35 -3.49
CA GLY A 369 -24.10 -8.92 -2.26
C GLY A 369 -24.15 -7.40 -2.19
N ASN A 370 -23.65 -6.82 -1.10
CA ASN A 370 -23.61 -5.38 -0.86
C ASN A 370 -22.22 -4.73 -1.05
N ARG A 371 -21.29 -5.43 -1.73
CA ARG A 371 -19.92 -4.94 -1.99
C ARG A 371 -19.90 -3.96 -3.16
N VAL A 372 -19.58 -2.70 -2.88
CA VAL A 372 -19.62 -1.62 -3.88
C VAL A 372 -18.24 -1.19 -4.39
N TYR A 373 -17.17 -1.52 -3.66
CA TYR A 373 -15.79 -1.29 -4.08
C TYR A 373 -14.83 -2.26 -3.40
N GLY A 374 -14.16 -3.12 -4.18
CA GLY A 374 -13.27 -4.15 -3.66
C GLY A 374 -14.02 -5.31 -2.98
N CYS A 375 -13.28 -6.29 -2.48
CA CYS A 375 -13.83 -7.43 -1.74
C CYS A 375 -12.77 -8.01 -0.81
N ASP A 376 -13.12 -8.17 0.46
CA ASP A 376 -12.23 -8.68 1.51
C ASP A 376 -12.57 -10.11 1.94
N ASP A 377 -13.56 -10.78 1.34
CA ASP A 377 -14.12 -12.05 1.83
C ASP A 377 -13.05 -13.13 2.04
N CYS A 378 -12.16 -13.29 1.04
CA CYS A 378 -11.07 -14.27 1.09
C CYS A 378 -10.05 -13.95 2.19
N GLN A 379 -9.92 -12.68 2.58
CA GLN A 379 -9.08 -12.22 3.69
C GLN A 379 -9.82 -12.39 5.02
N LEU A 380 -11.08 -11.96 5.14
CA LEU A 380 -11.85 -12.02 6.39
C LEU A 380 -11.93 -13.45 6.95
N VAL A 381 -12.08 -14.45 6.09
CA VAL A 381 -12.12 -15.87 6.50
C VAL A 381 -10.73 -16.50 6.70
N CYS A 382 -9.65 -15.83 6.29
CA CYS A 382 -8.29 -16.35 6.40
C CYS A 382 -7.87 -16.43 7.87
N PRO A 383 -7.48 -17.62 8.39
CA PRO A 383 -7.11 -17.77 9.81
C PRO A 383 -5.93 -16.89 10.23
N TRP A 384 -5.02 -16.59 9.30
CA TRP A 384 -3.83 -15.76 9.54
C TRP A 384 -4.16 -14.29 9.80
N ASN A 385 -5.34 -13.81 9.39
CA ASN A 385 -5.75 -12.42 9.66
C ASN A 385 -6.18 -12.17 11.10
N LYS A 386 -6.21 -13.20 11.96
CA LYS A 386 -6.24 -12.98 13.42
C LYS A 386 -4.98 -12.25 13.93
N PHE A 387 -3.89 -12.32 13.16
CA PHE A 387 -2.62 -11.65 13.44
C PHE A 387 -2.48 -10.31 12.71
N ALA A 388 -3.53 -9.82 12.02
CA ALA A 388 -3.47 -8.55 11.31
C ALA A 388 -3.07 -7.40 12.22
N GLN A 389 -2.06 -6.63 11.80
CA GLN A 389 -1.55 -5.49 12.56
C GLN A 389 -2.33 -4.22 12.23
N ARG A 390 -2.47 -3.34 13.22
CA ARG A 390 -3.07 -2.02 13.04
C ARG A 390 -2.08 -1.08 12.40
N SER A 391 -2.58 -0.24 11.51
CA SER A 391 -1.81 0.83 10.91
C SER A 391 -1.44 1.90 11.94
N PRO A 392 -0.16 2.30 12.05
CA PRO A 392 0.24 3.50 12.79
C PRO A 392 -0.02 4.78 11.97
N MET A 393 -0.43 4.65 10.70
CA MET A 393 -0.58 5.76 9.75
C MET A 393 -1.99 6.37 9.81
N PRO A 394 -2.14 7.65 10.21
CA PRO A 394 -3.44 8.33 10.21
C PRO A 394 -4.07 8.45 8.82
N ASP A 395 -3.26 8.44 7.75
CA ASP A 395 -3.75 8.49 6.37
C ASP A 395 -4.68 7.33 6.01
N PHE A 396 -4.61 6.20 6.73
CA PHE A 396 -5.47 5.04 6.52
C PHE A 396 -6.69 4.98 7.45
N ALA A 397 -6.91 6.02 8.27
CA ALA A 397 -8.15 6.16 9.02
C ALA A 397 -9.36 6.31 8.06
N VAL A 398 -10.53 5.85 8.52
CA VAL A 398 -11.74 5.89 7.70
C VAL A 398 -12.13 7.33 7.39
N ARG A 399 -12.50 7.58 6.14
CA ARG A 399 -13.00 8.88 5.66
C ARG A 399 -14.43 8.72 5.18
N ASN A 400 -15.21 9.80 5.31
CA ASN A 400 -16.59 9.88 4.81
C ASN A 400 -17.55 8.80 5.37
N GLY A 401 -17.24 8.20 6.53
CA GLY A 401 -18.04 7.13 7.13
C GLY A 401 -18.15 5.87 6.25
N LEU A 402 -17.16 5.59 5.39
CA LEU A 402 -17.22 4.47 4.43
C LEU A 402 -17.25 3.07 5.09
N ASP A 403 -17.03 2.99 6.39
CA ASP A 403 -17.21 1.79 7.21
C ASP A 403 -18.64 1.59 7.71
N ASP A 404 -19.45 2.65 7.75
CA ASP A 404 -20.83 2.62 8.28
C ASP A 404 -21.87 3.37 7.41
N VAL A 405 -21.66 3.44 6.09
CA VAL A 405 -22.58 4.15 5.19
C VAL A 405 -23.62 3.23 4.53
N MET A 406 -24.83 3.76 4.30
CA MET A 406 -25.93 3.06 3.61
C MET A 406 -25.83 3.17 2.08
N LEU A 407 -26.30 2.15 1.36
CA LEU A 407 -26.34 2.11 -0.10
C LEU A 407 -27.10 3.30 -0.69
N ALA A 408 -28.31 3.57 -0.17
CA ALA A 408 -29.15 4.67 -0.66
C ALA A 408 -28.45 6.04 -0.52
N THR A 409 -27.71 6.24 0.58
CA THR A 409 -26.93 7.47 0.81
C THR A 409 -25.83 7.64 -0.24
N LEU A 410 -25.07 6.58 -0.54
CA LEU A 410 -24.01 6.64 -1.54
C LEU A 410 -24.55 6.82 -2.96
N PHE A 411 -25.71 6.23 -3.26
CA PHE A 411 -26.36 6.31 -4.57
C PHE A 411 -26.94 7.70 -4.86
N ALA A 412 -27.28 8.44 -3.80
CA ALA A 412 -27.81 9.79 -3.90
C ALA A 412 -26.74 10.84 -4.23
N TRP A 413 -25.44 10.53 -4.08
CA TRP A 413 -24.39 11.48 -4.41
C TRP A 413 -24.48 11.94 -5.86
N SER A 414 -24.35 13.25 -6.06
CA SER A 414 -24.04 13.83 -7.36
C SER A 414 -22.59 13.53 -7.76
N GLU A 415 -22.27 13.73 -9.03
CA GLU A 415 -20.88 13.57 -9.49
C GLU A 415 -19.93 14.54 -8.78
N ALA A 416 -20.37 15.78 -8.53
CA ALA A 416 -19.60 16.77 -7.79
C ALA A 416 -19.29 16.30 -6.36
N GLU A 417 -20.29 15.80 -5.64
CA GLU A 417 -20.10 15.25 -4.28
C GLU A 417 -19.20 14.02 -4.28
N PHE A 418 -19.33 13.12 -5.26
CA PHE A 418 -18.43 11.98 -5.41
C PHE A 418 -16.97 12.44 -5.60
N LEU A 419 -16.73 13.39 -6.51
CA LEU A 419 -15.39 13.90 -6.81
C LEU A 419 -14.75 14.61 -5.60
N GLU A 420 -15.55 15.37 -4.86
CA GLU A 420 -15.13 16.05 -3.63
C GLU A 420 -14.81 15.04 -2.52
N ARG A 421 -15.77 14.18 -2.15
CA ARG A 421 -15.62 13.23 -1.04
C ARG A 421 -14.51 12.22 -1.30
N MET A 422 -14.38 11.75 -2.55
CA MET A 422 -13.34 10.79 -2.94
C MET A 422 -12.01 11.46 -3.27
N ALA A 423 -11.84 12.77 -3.08
CA ALA A 423 -10.57 13.45 -3.29
C ALA A 423 -9.45 12.83 -2.42
N GLY A 424 -8.43 12.31 -3.11
CA GLY A 424 -7.30 11.64 -2.47
C GLY A 424 -7.60 10.23 -1.97
N SER A 425 -8.71 9.60 -2.37
CA SER A 425 -8.96 8.17 -2.21
C SER A 425 -8.68 7.42 -3.52
N ALA A 426 -8.26 6.15 -3.42
CA ALA A 426 -8.11 5.26 -4.56
C ALA A 426 -9.44 5.05 -5.30
N ILE A 427 -10.58 5.17 -4.60
CA ILE A 427 -11.93 4.98 -5.16
C ILE A 427 -12.21 5.98 -6.30
N ARG A 428 -11.67 7.20 -6.22
CA ARG A 428 -11.92 8.24 -7.22
C ARG A 428 -11.59 7.80 -8.65
N ARG A 429 -10.65 6.86 -8.83
CA ARG A 429 -10.22 6.35 -10.14
C ARG A 429 -11.32 5.64 -10.92
N ILE A 430 -12.34 5.10 -10.25
CA ILE A 430 -13.39 4.40 -10.97
C ILE A 430 -14.36 5.34 -11.67
N GLY A 431 -14.44 6.59 -11.22
CA GLY A 431 -15.40 7.57 -11.71
C GLY A 431 -16.81 7.31 -11.16
N HIS A 432 -17.67 8.34 -11.26
CA HIS A 432 -19.01 8.32 -10.68
C HIS A 432 -19.94 7.31 -11.38
N GLU A 433 -19.80 7.13 -12.69
CA GLU A 433 -20.61 6.16 -13.46
C GLU A 433 -20.45 4.72 -12.93
N ARG A 434 -19.20 4.26 -12.75
CA ARG A 434 -18.93 2.91 -12.23
C ARG A 434 -19.27 2.77 -10.75
N TRP A 435 -19.15 3.86 -9.99
CA TRP A 435 -19.62 3.92 -8.60
C TRP A 435 -21.13 3.65 -8.52
N LEU A 436 -21.93 4.37 -9.31
CA LEU A 436 -23.38 4.15 -9.39
C LEU A 436 -23.72 2.75 -9.92
N ARG A 437 -23.02 2.27 -10.96
CA ARG A 437 -23.19 0.90 -11.49
C ARG A 437 -23.05 -0.15 -10.38
N ASN A 438 -21.99 -0.07 -9.58
CA ASN A 438 -21.75 -1.03 -8.49
C ASN A 438 -22.83 -0.95 -7.41
N ILE A 439 -23.21 0.26 -7.01
CA ILE A 439 -24.22 0.47 -5.97
C ILE A 439 -25.61 0.02 -6.45
N ALA A 440 -25.95 0.21 -7.73
CA ALA A 440 -27.21 -0.29 -8.29
C ALA A 440 -27.33 -1.82 -8.15
N VAL A 441 -26.23 -2.56 -8.38
CA VAL A 441 -26.21 -4.02 -8.16
C VAL A 441 -26.48 -4.35 -6.69
N ALA A 442 -25.78 -3.69 -5.78
CA ALA A 442 -25.95 -3.88 -4.34
C ALA A 442 -27.37 -3.53 -3.86
N LEU A 443 -27.95 -2.43 -4.36
CA LEU A 443 -29.34 -2.04 -4.09
C LEU A 443 -30.33 -3.10 -4.60
N GLY A 444 -30.10 -3.68 -5.78
CA GLY A 444 -30.94 -4.76 -6.30
C GLY A 444 -30.88 -6.02 -5.43
N ASN A 445 -29.70 -6.37 -4.94
CA ASN A 445 -29.53 -7.48 -4.00
C ASN A 445 -30.23 -7.22 -2.66
N GLY A 446 -30.08 -6.00 -2.11
CA GLY A 446 -30.76 -5.59 -0.89
C GLY A 446 -32.28 -5.55 -1.05
N LEU A 447 -32.77 -5.07 -2.20
CA LEU A 447 -34.19 -5.02 -2.53
C LEU A 447 -34.77 -6.43 -2.65
N ARG A 448 -34.07 -7.36 -3.31
CA ARG A 448 -34.47 -8.78 -3.37
C ARG A 448 -34.62 -9.39 -1.98
N ALA A 449 -33.66 -9.11 -1.09
CA ALA A 449 -33.61 -9.71 0.23
C ALA A 449 -34.67 -9.15 1.19
N THR A 450 -35.09 -7.90 1.02
CA THR A 450 -35.87 -7.19 2.05
C THR A 450 -37.18 -6.56 1.58
N GLY A 451 -37.35 -6.32 0.26
CA GLY A 451 -38.50 -5.60 -0.29
C GLY A 451 -38.61 -4.13 0.14
N GLN A 452 -37.59 -3.58 0.81
CA GLN A 452 -37.64 -2.24 1.43
C GLN A 452 -37.89 -1.13 0.42
N ASP A 453 -38.88 -0.27 0.71
CA ASP A 453 -39.29 0.81 -0.19
C ASP A 453 -38.20 1.88 -0.37
N ALA A 454 -37.38 2.14 0.65
CA ALA A 454 -36.27 3.09 0.54
C ALA A 454 -35.26 2.69 -0.56
N LEU A 455 -34.96 1.39 -0.71
CA LEU A 455 -34.06 0.89 -1.76
C LEU A 455 -34.69 1.03 -3.15
N ARG A 456 -36.00 0.73 -3.25
CA ARG A 456 -36.79 0.90 -4.47
C ARG A 456 -36.83 2.38 -4.91
N GLN A 457 -37.08 3.29 -3.98
CA GLN A 457 -37.10 4.73 -4.25
C GLN A 457 -35.73 5.23 -4.72
N ALA A 458 -34.63 4.80 -4.06
CA ALA A 458 -33.28 5.14 -4.48
C ALA A 458 -32.99 4.71 -5.93
N LEU A 459 -33.36 3.48 -6.30
CA LEU A 459 -33.23 2.98 -7.67
C LEU A 459 -34.08 3.79 -8.66
N ARG A 460 -35.36 4.05 -8.34
CA ARG A 460 -36.26 4.83 -9.21
C ARG A 460 -35.74 6.24 -9.48
N ALA A 461 -35.07 6.86 -8.52
CA ALA A 461 -34.46 8.19 -8.69
C ALA A 461 -33.41 8.25 -9.81
N ARG A 462 -32.83 7.10 -10.20
CA ARG A 462 -31.83 6.97 -11.28
C ARG A 462 -32.31 6.16 -12.47
N ALA A 463 -33.60 5.84 -12.57
CA ALA A 463 -34.14 5.05 -13.69
C ALA A 463 -33.89 5.69 -15.07
N ASN A 464 -33.83 7.03 -15.11
CA ASN A 464 -33.57 7.82 -16.32
C ASN A 464 -32.17 8.47 -16.32
N ASP A 465 -31.19 7.90 -15.60
CA ASP A 465 -29.82 8.43 -15.57
C ASP A 465 -29.25 8.58 -17.00
N PRO A 466 -28.46 9.61 -17.34
CA PRO A 466 -27.91 9.79 -18.68
C PRO A 466 -27.01 8.63 -19.14
N SER A 467 -26.36 7.91 -18.21
CA SER A 467 -25.54 6.75 -18.57
C SER A 467 -26.39 5.52 -18.91
N ALA A 468 -26.19 4.97 -20.10
CA ALA A 468 -26.81 3.70 -20.50
C ALA A 468 -26.40 2.54 -19.58
N LEU A 469 -25.14 2.54 -19.13
CA LEU A 469 -24.61 1.55 -18.21
C LEU A 469 -25.35 1.59 -16.87
N VAL A 470 -25.55 2.79 -16.29
CA VAL A 470 -26.28 2.95 -15.04
C VAL A 470 -27.74 2.54 -15.20
N ARG A 471 -28.43 2.98 -16.27
CA ARG A 471 -29.83 2.61 -16.53
C ARG A 471 -30.02 1.10 -16.61
N GLU A 472 -29.14 0.39 -17.30
CA GLU A 472 -29.18 -1.07 -17.41
C GLU A 472 -29.11 -1.75 -16.03
N HIS A 473 -28.21 -1.29 -15.16
CA HIS A 473 -28.04 -1.89 -13.83
C HIS A 473 -29.19 -1.51 -12.89
N VAL A 474 -29.73 -0.30 -13.01
CA VAL A 474 -30.92 0.13 -12.27
C VAL A 474 -32.16 -0.66 -12.71
N ALA A 475 -32.36 -0.87 -14.01
CA ALA A 475 -33.46 -1.67 -14.52
C ALA A 475 -33.38 -3.12 -14.03
N TRP A 476 -32.18 -3.72 -14.09
CA TRP A 476 -31.95 -5.04 -13.50
C TRP A 476 -32.25 -5.06 -12.00
N ALA A 477 -31.79 -4.05 -11.25
CA ALA A 477 -31.97 -3.98 -9.81
C ALA A 477 -33.46 -3.85 -9.40
N LEU A 478 -34.23 -3.02 -10.12
CA LEU A 478 -35.68 -2.90 -9.93
C LEU A 478 -36.43 -4.20 -10.27
N ALA A 479 -35.95 -4.97 -11.24
CA ALA A 479 -36.52 -6.28 -11.57
C ALA A 479 -36.27 -7.35 -10.48
N GLN A 480 -35.41 -7.08 -9.49
CA GLN A 480 -35.22 -7.98 -8.35
C GLN A 480 -36.24 -7.76 -7.24
N ASP A 481 -37.16 -6.81 -7.41
CA ASP A 481 -38.21 -6.52 -6.44
C ASP A 481 -39.16 -7.72 -6.27
N PRO A 482 -39.31 -8.28 -5.06
CA PRO A 482 -40.20 -9.41 -4.83
C PRO A 482 -41.67 -9.07 -5.14
N VAL A 483 -42.07 -7.79 -5.13
CA VAL A 483 -43.43 -7.36 -5.51
C VAL A 483 -43.66 -7.44 -7.02
N ALA A 484 -42.60 -7.35 -7.83
CA ALA A 484 -42.66 -7.39 -9.29
C ALA A 484 -42.37 -8.78 -9.87
N MET A 485 -41.87 -9.73 -9.07
CA MET A 485 -41.61 -11.09 -9.53
C MET A 485 -42.90 -11.93 -9.44
N PRO A 486 -43.34 -12.60 -10.54
CA PRO A 486 -44.44 -13.54 -10.45
C PRO A 486 -44.07 -14.71 -9.50
N PRO A 487 -45.06 -15.30 -8.81
CA PRO A 487 -44.85 -16.35 -7.81
C PRO A 487 -44.17 -17.60 -8.35
#